data_AF-A0A6A5HP62-F1
#
_entry.id   AF-A0A6A5HP62-F1
#
_cell.length_a   1.000
_cell.length_b   1.000
_cell.length_c   1.000
_cell.angle_alpha   90.00
_cell.angle_beta   90.00
_cell.angle_gamma   90.00
#
_symmetry.space_group_name_H-M   'P 1'
#
loop_
_entity.id
_entity.type
_entity.pdbx_description
1 polymer ?
#
loop_
_entity_poly.entity_id
_entity_poly.type
_entity_poly.pdbx_seq_one_letter_code
_entity_poly.pdbx_strand_id
1 'polypeptide(L)'
;MMMDMMMMYFHFRIEEPILFRQWKPTDTPGYVFSCISIFIIAFCLELLKFGRMWMTRKPKIMTVECCCSTSDGIWGIPETTVIEPRDKVSIAPFTMESISDWKHFMSSSFYFAQNFMDYSLMLIAMTYNYPLFLSLLAGHAVGYFLVGPLMTIEESEAAGTCCS
;
A
#
# COMPACT_ATOMS: atom_id res chain seq x y z
N MET A 1 34.55 -27.31 -9.50
CA MET A 1 33.92 -26.41 -8.51
C MET A 1 34.13 -25.00 -8.99
N MET A 2 33.15 -24.42 -9.68
CA MET A 2 33.17 -22.99 -10.01
C MET A 2 32.88 -22.23 -8.72
N MET A 3 33.90 -21.56 -8.18
CA MET A 3 33.73 -20.58 -7.13
C MET A 3 33.13 -19.33 -7.78
N ASP A 4 31.82 -19.16 -7.64
CA ASP A 4 31.15 -17.91 -8.00
C ASP A 4 31.71 -16.80 -7.11
N MET A 5 32.63 -15.99 -7.64
CA MET A 5 33.03 -14.75 -6.99
C MET A 5 31.84 -13.79 -7.00
N MET A 6 31.21 -13.57 -5.84
CA MET A 6 30.17 -12.55 -5.69
C MET A 6 30.78 -11.18 -6.00
N MET A 7 30.36 -10.60 -7.12
CA MET A 7 30.77 -9.28 -7.55
C MET A 7 29.96 -8.24 -6.77
N MET A 8 30.62 -7.36 -6.02
CA MET A 8 29.99 -6.30 -5.23
C MET A 8 29.81 -5.00 -6.04
N TYR A 9 29.56 -5.13 -7.33
CA TYR A 9 29.33 -4.00 -8.24
C TYR A 9 28.27 -4.42 -9.27
N PHE A 10 27.55 -3.45 -9.84
CA PHE A 10 26.50 -3.76 -10.81
C PHE A 10 27.04 -4.54 -12.00
N HIS A 11 26.48 -5.73 -12.23
CA HIS A 11 26.87 -6.61 -13.31
C HIS A 11 25.67 -7.15 -14.08
N PHE A 12 25.97 -7.79 -15.19
CA PHE A 12 25.00 -8.50 -16.02
C PHE A 12 25.44 -9.95 -16.15
N ARG A 13 24.64 -10.87 -15.62
CA ARG A 13 24.83 -12.30 -15.81
C ARG A 13 23.47 -12.99 -15.91
N ILE A 14 23.36 -13.95 -16.83
CA ILE A 14 22.11 -14.67 -17.12
C ILE A 14 22.01 -15.91 -16.24
N GLU A 15 23.12 -16.63 -16.03
CA GLU A 15 23.16 -17.91 -15.33
C GLU A 15 23.43 -17.79 -13.82
N GLU A 16 22.57 -17.08 -13.09
CA GLU A 16 22.66 -16.93 -11.63
C GLU A 16 21.37 -17.37 -10.93
N PRO A 17 21.46 -18.06 -9.78
CA PRO A 17 20.28 -18.33 -8.97
C PRO A 17 19.79 -17.02 -8.33
N ILE A 18 18.52 -16.67 -8.57
CA ILE A 18 17.97 -15.36 -8.16
C ILE A 18 17.50 -15.39 -6.69
N LEU A 19 16.66 -16.36 -6.34
CA LEU A 19 16.06 -16.49 -5.00
C LEU A 19 16.17 -17.93 -4.47
N PHE A 20 15.91 -18.90 -5.33
CA PHE A 20 16.07 -20.32 -5.04
C PHE A 20 17.05 -20.95 -6.03
N ARG A 21 17.74 -22.02 -5.61
CA ARG A 21 18.61 -22.78 -6.52
C ARG A 21 17.86 -23.34 -7.74
N GLN A 22 16.56 -23.56 -7.62
CA GLN A 22 15.69 -24.02 -8.70
C GLN A 22 15.30 -22.89 -9.68
N TRP A 23 15.36 -21.64 -9.25
CA TRP A 23 15.09 -20.47 -10.09
C TRP A 23 16.40 -19.90 -10.62
N LYS A 24 16.98 -20.63 -11.58
CA LYS A 24 18.19 -20.26 -12.32
C LYS A 24 17.87 -20.21 -13.82
N PRO A 25 17.82 -19.02 -14.45
CA PRO A 25 17.67 -18.92 -15.88
C PRO A 25 18.90 -19.50 -16.60
N THR A 26 18.70 -20.47 -17.48
CA THR A 26 19.74 -20.98 -18.39
C THR A 26 19.70 -20.33 -19.77
N ASP A 27 18.57 -19.71 -20.10
CA ASP A 27 18.26 -19.18 -21.42
C ASP A 27 17.83 -17.71 -21.34
N THR A 28 18.11 -16.95 -22.39
CA THR A 28 17.65 -15.55 -22.55
C THR A 28 16.14 -15.36 -22.33
N PRO A 29 15.23 -16.17 -22.91
CA PRO A 29 13.81 -16.04 -22.61
C PRO A 29 13.49 -16.30 -21.13
N GLY A 30 14.12 -17.30 -20.50
CA GLY A 30 13.94 -17.58 -19.08
C GLY A 30 14.37 -16.42 -18.17
N TYR A 31 15.39 -15.67 -18.58
CA TYR A 31 15.84 -14.47 -17.89
C TYR A 31 14.83 -13.32 -18.02
N VAL A 32 14.26 -13.11 -19.21
CA VAL A 32 13.20 -12.10 -19.42
C VAL A 32 11.96 -12.42 -18.58
N PHE A 33 11.54 -13.69 -18.53
CA PHE A 33 10.43 -14.11 -17.64
C PHE A 33 10.74 -13.84 -16.17
N SER A 34 11.98 -14.00 -15.75
CA SER A 34 12.40 -13.69 -14.38
C SER A 34 12.30 -12.19 -14.09
N CYS A 35 12.72 -11.33 -15.02
CA CYS A 35 12.55 -9.87 -14.90
C CYS A 35 11.08 -9.47 -14.76
N ILE A 36 10.21 -10.02 -15.62
CA ILE A 36 8.77 -9.79 -15.57
C ILE A 36 8.18 -10.29 -14.24
N SER A 37 8.61 -11.45 -13.77
CA SER A 37 8.13 -12.00 -12.50
C SER A 37 8.50 -11.11 -11.31
N ILE A 38 9.73 -10.59 -11.27
CA ILE A 38 10.19 -9.66 -10.22
C ILE A 38 9.39 -8.35 -10.28
N PHE A 39 9.17 -7.81 -11.48
CA PHE A 39 8.33 -6.63 -11.68
C PHE A 39 6.92 -6.85 -11.11
N ILE A 40 6.29 -7.99 -11.42
CA ILE A 40 4.95 -8.32 -10.93
C ILE A 40 4.95 -8.47 -9.40
N ILE A 41 5.95 -9.15 -8.82
CA ILE A 41 6.06 -9.31 -7.35
C ILE A 41 6.20 -7.94 -6.66
N ALA A 42 7.07 -7.05 -7.19
CA ALA A 42 7.25 -5.70 -6.66
C ALA A 42 5.99 -4.83 -6.79
N PHE A 43 5.29 -4.94 -7.91
CA PHE A 43 4.00 -4.28 -8.12
C PHE A 43 2.93 -4.79 -7.13
N CYS A 44 2.79 -6.12 -7.00
CA CYS A 44 1.84 -6.73 -6.07
C CYS A 44 2.14 -6.34 -4.62
N LEU A 45 3.40 -6.18 -4.23
CA LEU A 45 3.76 -5.71 -2.91
C LEU A 45 3.19 -4.32 -2.58
N GLU A 46 3.26 -3.38 -3.51
CA GLU A 46 2.67 -2.05 -3.32
C GLU A 46 1.14 -2.12 -3.25
N LEU A 47 0.52 -2.99 -4.06
CA LEU A 47 -0.92 -3.25 -3.97
C LEU A 47 -1.32 -3.87 -2.62
N LEU A 48 -0.52 -4.80 -2.09
CA LEU A 48 -0.78 -5.42 -0.79
C LEU A 48 -0.58 -4.42 0.36
N LYS A 49 0.45 -3.56 0.29
CA LYS A 49 0.66 -2.45 1.24
C LYS A 49 -0.56 -1.54 1.27
N PHE A 50 -1.11 -1.22 0.09
CA PHE A 50 -2.34 -0.47 -0.03
C PHE A 50 -3.55 -1.21 0.56
N GLY A 51 -3.74 -2.49 0.23
CA GLY A 51 -4.82 -3.30 0.77
C GLY A 51 -4.80 -3.37 2.30
N ARG A 52 -3.61 -3.40 2.92
CA ARG A 52 -3.48 -3.33 4.39
C ARG A 52 -3.87 -1.96 4.94
N MET A 53 -3.47 -0.88 4.28
CA MET A 53 -3.91 0.47 4.64
C MET A 53 -5.44 0.57 4.57
N TRP A 54 -6.05 0.06 3.50
CA TRP A 54 -7.51 -0.01 3.36
C TRP A 54 -8.17 -0.83 4.47
N MET A 55 -7.66 -2.02 4.77
CA MET A 55 -8.24 -2.87 5.81
C MET A 55 -8.11 -2.26 7.21
N THR A 56 -7.06 -1.47 7.44
CA THR A 56 -6.80 -0.76 8.70
C THR A 56 -7.40 0.65 8.73
N ARG A 57 -7.90 1.15 7.59
CA ARG A 57 -8.76 2.34 7.52
C ARG A 57 -10.04 1.98 8.26
N LYS A 58 -10.01 2.16 9.57
CA LYS A 58 -11.23 2.44 10.29
C LYS A 58 -11.80 3.69 9.63
N PRO A 59 -13.10 3.74 9.28
CA PRO A 59 -13.70 5.02 8.98
C PRO A 59 -13.41 5.86 10.21
N LYS A 60 -12.51 6.85 10.08
CA LYS A 60 -12.62 8.00 10.94
C LYS A 60 -13.99 8.52 10.58
N ILE A 61 -14.99 8.14 11.36
CA ILE A 61 -16.16 8.98 11.54
C ILE A 61 -15.56 10.23 12.19
N MET A 62 -14.90 11.05 11.38
CA MET A 62 -14.76 12.45 11.65
C MET A 62 -16.20 12.88 11.53
N THR A 63 -16.86 13.00 12.68
CA THR A 63 -18.14 13.68 12.78
C THR A 63 -17.86 15.11 12.31
N VAL A 64 -17.91 15.32 11.00
CA VAL A 64 -18.02 16.65 10.46
C VAL A 64 -19.43 17.06 10.86
N GLU A 65 -19.52 17.88 11.88
CA GLU A 65 -20.76 18.57 12.21
C GLU A 65 -21.05 19.57 11.10
N CYS A 66 -21.70 19.06 10.07
CA CYS A 66 -22.33 19.91 9.08
C CYS A 66 -23.66 20.37 9.67
N CYS A 67 -23.61 21.50 10.36
CA CYS A 67 -24.77 22.29 10.72
C CYS A 67 -25.01 23.34 9.64
N CYS A 68 -25.72 22.98 8.57
CA CYS A 68 -26.33 23.93 7.65
C CYS A 68 -27.78 24.18 8.14
N SER A 69 -28.06 25.36 8.70
CA SER A 69 -29.43 25.83 8.95
C SER A 69 -29.60 27.21 8.35
N THR A 70 -30.37 27.33 7.28
CA THR A 70 -30.79 28.62 6.73
C THR A 70 -31.95 29.12 7.58
N SER A 71 -31.74 30.18 8.34
CA SER A 71 -32.85 30.92 8.97
C SER A 71 -33.13 32.19 8.19
N ASP A 72 -34.41 32.52 8.05
CA ASP A 72 -34.85 33.77 7.43
C ASP A 72 -34.44 34.94 8.33
N GLY A 73 -33.45 35.72 7.89
CA GLY A 73 -33.03 36.92 8.60
C GLY A 73 -34.16 37.96 8.63
N ILE A 74 -34.21 38.75 9.71
CA ILE A 74 -35.23 39.78 9.97
C ILE A 74 -35.37 40.82 8.82
N TRP A 75 -34.36 40.91 7.93
CA TRP A 75 -34.32 41.79 6.75
C TRP A 75 -34.30 41.06 5.40
N GLY A 76 -34.58 39.75 5.34
CA GLY A 76 -34.57 38.97 4.10
C GLY A 76 -33.17 38.69 3.52
N ILE A 77 -32.12 38.81 4.34
CA ILE A 77 -30.74 38.45 4.01
C ILE A 77 -30.37 37.22 4.86
N PRO A 78 -29.96 36.08 4.28
CA PRO A 78 -29.64 34.87 5.04
C PRO A 78 -28.35 35.07 5.84
N GLU A 79 -28.41 34.90 7.16
CA GLU A 79 -27.26 35.00 8.06
C GLU A 79 -26.96 33.61 8.66
N THR A 80 -25.82 33.05 8.29
CA THR A 80 -25.33 31.76 8.79
C THR A 80 -24.62 31.95 10.13
N THR A 81 -25.14 31.34 11.19
CA THR A 81 -24.48 31.29 12.51
C THR A 81 -24.13 29.85 12.89
N VAL A 82 -22.92 29.64 13.40
CA VAL A 82 -22.37 28.32 13.76
C VAL A 82 -22.86 27.95 15.17
N ILE A 83 -23.55 26.81 15.30
CA ILE A 83 -23.96 26.25 16.59
C ILE A 83 -22.89 25.26 17.04
N GLU A 84 -22.26 25.48 18.20
CA GLU A 84 -21.32 24.52 18.78
C GLU A 84 -22.05 23.28 19.33
N PRO A 85 -21.48 22.07 19.17
CA PRO A 85 -22.13 20.85 19.59
C PRO A 85 -22.03 20.59 21.09
N ARG A 86 -23.09 20.00 21.62
CA ARG A 86 -23.15 19.48 22.97
C ARG A 86 -23.01 17.95 22.91
N ASP A 87 -21.84 17.47 23.36
CA ASP A 87 -21.55 16.13 23.86
C ASP A 87 -21.87 14.92 22.96
N LYS A 88 -20.84 14.36 22.27
CA LYS A 88 -20.59 12.90 22.15
C LYS A 88 -19.10 12.59 21.93
N VAL A 89 -18.29 12.69 22.98
CA VAL A 89 -16.92 12.16 22.98
C VAL A 89 -16.97 10.66 23.31
N SER A 90 -17.05 9.80 22.28
CA SER A 90 -16.80 8.36 22.42
C SER A 90 -15.31 8.10 22.20
N ILE A 91 -14.53 8.19 23.28
CA ILE A 91 -13.16 7.66 23.30
C ILE A 91 -13.31 6.13 23.36
N ALA A 92 -13.28 5.47 22.20
CA ALA A 92 -13.29 4.02 22.17
C ALA A 92 -11.97 3.50 22.79
N PRO A 93 -12.01 2.83 23.96
CA PRO A 93 -10.82 2.25 24.55
C PRO A 93 -10.40 1.04 23.71
N PHE A 94 -9.10 0.77 23.67
CA PHE A 94 -8.55 -0.49 23.15
C PHE A 94 -9.25 -1.69 23.82
N THR A 95 -10.21 -2.32 23.15
CA THR A 95 -10.86 -3.54 23.65
C THR A 95 -10.11 -4.78 23.16
N MET A 96 -9.60 -5.57 24.11
CA MET A 96 -8.86 -6.81 23.85
C MET A 96 -9.69 -7.93 23.19
N GLU A 97 -11.03 -7.82 23.17
CA GLU A 97 -11.89 -8.73 22.41
C GLU A 97 -11.78 -8.55 20.90
N SER A 98 -11.39 -7.36 20.42
CA SER A 98 -11.18 -7.16 19.00
C SER A 98 -9.96 -7.94 18.49
N ILE A 99 -8.96 -8.21 19.33
CA ILE A 99 -7.68 -8.84 18.93
C ILE A 99 -7.88 -10.25 18.35
N SER A 100 -8.95 -10.95 18.73
CA SER A 100 -9.28 -12.30 18.25
C SER A 100 -10.43 -12.34 17.24
N ASP A 101 -10.69 -11.24 16.52
CA ASP A 101 -11.55 -11.30 15.34
C ASP A 101 -10.78 -11.90 14.15
N TRP A 102 -11.48 -12.63 13.29
CA TRP A 102 -10.96 -13.13 12.00
C TRP A 102 -10.28 -12.04 11.17
N LYS A 103 -10.72 -10.78 11.34
CA LYS A 103 -10.14 -9.59 10.73
C LYS A 103 -8.69 -9.32 11.18
N HIS A 104 -8.37 -9.53 12.46
CA HIS A 104 -7.01 -9.37 12.97
C HIS A 104 -6.10 -10.51 12.54
N PHE A 105 -6.63 -11.73 12.47
CA PHE A 105 -5.87 -12.87 11.92
C PHE A 105 -5.54 -12.67 10.45
N MET A 106 -6.53 -12.30 9.62
CA MET A 106 -6.31 -11.97 8.20
C MET A 106 -5.33 -10.80 8.05
N SER A 107 -5.51 -9.71 8.79
CA SER A 107 -4.58 -8.56 8.77
C SER A 107 -3.14 -8.97 9.15
N SER A 108 -2.99 -9.82 10.16
CA SER A 108 -1.68 -10.33 10.58
C SER A 108 -1.04 -11.24 9.52
N SER A 109 -1.85 -12.08 8.86
CA SER A 109 -1.40 -12.93 7.75
C SER A 109 -0.94 -12.11 6.54
N PHE A 110 -1.72 -11.10 6.14
CA PHE A 110 -1.31 -10.15 5.10
C PHE A 110 -0.03 -9.40 5.47
N TYR A 111 0.13 -9.01 6.74
CA TYR A 111 1.36 -8.38 7.23
C TYR A 111 2.57 -9.33 7.13
N PHE A 112 2.41 -10.59 7.50
CA PHE A 112 3.46 -11.59 7.35
C PHE A 112 3.83 -11.80 5.87
N ALA A 113 2.84 -11.98 4.99
CA ALA A 113 3.05 -12.15 3.56
C ALA A 113 3.76 -10.94 2.93
N GLN A 114 3.38 -9.72 3.33
CA GLN A 114 4.02 -8.49 2.89
C GLN A 114 5.51 -8.48 3.26
N ASN A 115 5.83 -8.73 4.54
CA ASN A 115 7.23 -8.76 5.00
C ASN A 115 8.04 -9.84 4.29
N PHE A 116 7.46 -11.03 4.11
CA PHE A 116 8.12 -12.12 3.39
C PHE A 116 8.51 -11.72 1.97
N MET A 117 7.62 -11.04 1.24
CA MET A 117 7.89 -10.54 -0.10
C MET A 117 8.90 -9.37 -0.10
N ASP A 118 8.80 -8.43 0.85
CA ASP A 118 9.76 -7.31 0.98
C ASP A 118 11.20 -7.83 1.22
N TYR A 119 11.38 -8.82 2.11
CA TYR A 119 12.69 -9.44 2.33
C TYR A 119 13.16 -10.28 1.13
N SER A 120 12.25 -10.94 0.42
CA SER A 120 12.59 -11.67 -0.81
C SER A 120 13.11 -10.73 -1.90
N LEU A 121 12.47 -9.58 -2.10
CA LEU A 121 12.95 -8.55 -3.02
C LEU A 121 14.27 -7.94 -2.58
N MET A 122 14.47 -7.75 -1.27
CA MET A 122 15.74 -7.29 -0.73
C MET A 122 16.87 -8.28 -1.07
N LEU A 123 16.64 -9.59 -0.95
CA LEU A 123 17.60 -10.61 -1.38
C LEU A 123 17.94 -10.49 -2.87
N ILE A 124 16.93 -10.23 -3.71
CA ILE A 124 17.12 -10.04 -5.16
C ILE A 124 17.94 -8.77 -5.43
N ALA A 125 17.68 -7.66 -4.74
CA ALA A 125 18.46 -6.43 -4.89
C ALA A 125 19.95 -6.64 -4.55
N MET A 126 20.24 -7.51 -3.57
CA MET A 126 21.60 -7.86 -3.16
C MET A 126 22.33 -8.77 -4.16
N THR A 127 21.69 -9.21 -5.25
CA THR A 127 22.37 -9.94 -6.34
C THR A 127 23.19 -9.03 -7.25
N TYR A 128 23.09 -7.70 -7.09
CA TYR A 128 23.80 -6.69 -7.91
C TYR A 128 23.59 -6.82 -9.44
N ASN A 129 22.58 -7.56 -9.87
CA ASN A 129 22.25 -7.77 -11.27
C ASN A 129 21.35 -6.63 -11.79
N TYR A 130 21.88 -5.76 -12.65
CA TYR A 130 21.25 -4.46 -12.90
C TYR A 130 19.86 -4.53 -13.58
N PRO A 131 19.54 -5.44 -14.53
CA PRO A 131 18.19 -5.52 -15.10
C PRO A 131 17.16 -6.09 -14.13
N LEU A 132 17.56 -7.02 -13.24
CA LEU A 132 16.69 -7.51 -12.17
C LEU A 132 16.38 -6.40 -11.17
N PHE A 133 17.42 -5.64 -10.79
CA PHE A 133 17.29 -4.47 -9.93
C PHE A 133 16.41 -3.39 -10.56
N LEU A 134 16.58 -3.10 -11.86
CA LEU A 134 15.76 -2.15 -12.58
C LEU A 134 14.29 -2.61 -12.67
N SER A 135 14.06 -3.91 -12.90
CA SER A 135 12.70 -4.49 -12.93
C SER A 135 12.00 -4.37 -11.58
N LEU A 136 12.74 -4.59 -10.49
CA LEU A 136 12.29 -4.36 -9.12
C LEU A 136 11.90 -2.89 -8.90
N LEU A 137 12.79 -1.95 -9.23
CA LEU A 137 12.54 -0.51 -9.06
C LEU A 137 11.34 -0.03 -9.91
N ALA A 138 11.25 -0.50 -11.14
CA ALA A 138 10.14 -0.19 -12.04
C ALA A 138 8.81 -0.69 -11.47
N GLY A 139 8.79 -1.91 -10.90
CA GLY A 139 7.59 -2.46 -10.27
C GLY A 139 7.10 -1.62 -9.09
N HIS A 140 8.02 -1.20 -8.21
CA HIS A 140 7.69 -0.28 -7.11
C HIS A 140 7.21 1.09 -7.61
N ALA A 141 7.88 1.68 -8.60
CA ALA A 141 7.51 2.98 -9.15
C ALA A 141 6.11 2.95 -9.78
N VAL A 142 5.81 1.93 -10.57
CA VAL A 142 4.49 1.73 -11.20
C VAL A 142 3.43 1.45 -10.15
N GLY A 143 3.73 0.62 -9.14
CA GLY A 143 2.82 0.34 -8.03
C GLY A 143 2.44 1.61 -7.27
N TYR A 144 3.43 2.42 -6.90
CA TYR A 144 3.20 3.70 -6.23
C TYR A 144 2.38 4.69 -7.09
N PHE A 145 2.72 4.79 -8.38
CA PHE A 145 2.03 5.68 -9.30
C PHE A 145 0.54 5.33 -9.47
N LEU A 146 0.19 4.04 -9.52
CA LEU A 146 -1.20 3.61 -9.68
C LEU A 146 -2.02 3.71 -8.38
N VAL A 147 -1.39 3.46 -7.23
CA VAL A 147 -2.05 3.51 -5.92
C VAL A 147 -2.30 4.96 -5.47
N GLY A 148 -1.45 5.91 -5.84
CA GLY A 148 -1.57 7.32 -5.45
C GLY A 148 -2.94 7.95 -5.79
N PRO A 149 -3.40 7.91 -7.06
CA PRO A 149 -4.71 8.45 -7.45
C PRO A 149 -5.89 7.77 -6.77
N LEU A 150 -5.82 6.45 -6.54
CA LEU A 150 -6.90 5.71 -5.86
C LEU A 150 -7.15 6.22 -4.43
N MET A 151 -6.10 6.65 -3.72
CA MET A 151 -6.26 7.25 -2.39
C MET A 151 -6.98 8.60 -2.43
N THR A 152 -6.70 9.44 -3.43
CA THR A 152 -7.29 10.79 -3.53
C THR A 152 -8.79 10.77 -3.84
N ILE A 153 -9.28 9.77 -4.57
CA ILE A 153 -10.70 9.63 -4.91
C ILE A 153 -11.53 9.35 -3.67
N GLU A 154 -11.07 8.45 -2.79
CA GLU A 154 -11.80 8.07 -1.58
C GLU A 154 -11.93 9.23 -0.58
N GLU A 155 -10.89 10.07 -0.45
CA GLU A 155 -11.00 11.29 0.37
C GLU A 155 -11.96 12.32 -0.24
N SER A 156 -12.01 12.44 -1.58
CA SER A 156 -12.91 13.38 -2.25
C SER A 156 -14.39 13.02 -2.12
N GLU A 157 -14.72 11.73 -2.10
CA GLU A 157 -16.10 11.25 -1.90
C GLU A 157 -16.55 11.47 -0.44
N ALA A 158 -15.64 11.33 0.53
CA ALA A 158 -15.93 11.59 1.94
C ALA A 158 -16.17 13.08 2.26
N ALA A 159 -15.59 14.01 1.48
CA ALA A 159 -15.72 15.45 1.70
C ALA A 159 -16.94 16.10 1.02
N GLY A 160 -17.59 15.41 0.06
CA GLY A 160 -18.57 16.02 -0.84
C GLY A 160 -20.00 16.18 -0.31
N THR A 161 -20.36 15.65 0.86
CA THR A 161 -21.77 15.50 1.25
C THR A 161 -22.30 16.49 2.29
N CYS A 162 -21.60 17.61 2.53
CA CYS A 162 -22.00 18.49 3.62
C CYS A 162 -23.16 19.46 3.34
N CYS A 163 -23.29 20.06 2.15
CA CYS A 163 -24.43 20.93 1.80
C CYS A 163 -24.69 20.96 0.27
N SER A 164 -25.14 19.86 -0.35
CA SER A 164 -25.74 19.87 -1.70
C SER A 164 -27.26 19.82 -1.65
#